data_AF-A0A7J7ILV2-F1
#
_entry.id   AF-A0A7J7ILV2-F1
#
_cell.length_a   1.000
_cell.length_b   1.000
_cell.length_c   1.000
_cell.angle_alpha   90.00
_cell.angle_beta   90.00
_cell.angle_gamma   90.00
#
_symmetry.space_group_name_H-M   'P 1'
#
loop_
_entity.id
_entity.type
_entity.pdbx_description
1 polymer ?
#
loop_
_entity_poly.entity_id
_entity_poly.type
_entity_poly.pdbx_seq_one_letter_code
_entity_poly.pdbx_strand_id
1 'polypeptide(L)'
;MDGTKRTLIEDSEESSLVSEASGFSDSEIFSAAEAFIADEQRVQNGGGIGALRELVAQELGAEKIAELVAETGLDEEAVLATFLTALLRRGRERLKRPDVNTLDDVVSLIRNSRNIVVLCGAGISTSMGIPDFRSEGGIYERVRSLYPFLDDPQMLFDLDQFFVDPRPFYEFASEIFPKEEALQKTSFCHRFIAQLERSGRLLRCYTQNIDGLERAAGITRTVFCHGSFETLRCIRCGHKKDHSKYRSAADSLGRSHLL
;
A
#
# COMPACT_ATOMS: atom_id res chain seq x y z
N MET A 1 27.88 9.06 11.25
CA MET A 1 28.21 7.72 11.76
C MET A 1 26.90 7.08 12.18
N ASP A 2 26.73 5.87 11.68
CA ASP A 2 25.62 4.93 11.76
C ASP A 2 24.31 5.27 11.06
N GLY A 3 24.17 4.66 9.88
CA GLY A 3 22.98 4.65 9.07
C GLY A 3 22.36 3.26 9.15
N THR A 4 21.06 3.23 9.38
CA THR A 4 20.26 2.02 9.18
C THR A 4 19.07 2.42 8.32
N LYS A 5 19.23 2.27 7.00
CA LYS A 5 18.14 2.39 6.03
C LYS A 5 17.10 1.32 6.37
N ARG A 6 15.91 1.72 6.82
CA ARG A 6 14.72 0.86 6.85
C ARG A 6 14.03 0.98 5.50
N THR A 7 14.28 0.01 4.63
CA THR A 7 13.56 -0.17 3.37
C THR A 7 12.13 -0.60 3.70
N LEU A 8 11.14 0.16 3.23
CA LEU A 8 9.72 -0.21 3.28
C LEU A 8 9.45 -1.11 2.07
N ILE A 9 8.99 -2.35 2.32
CA ILE A 9 8.68 -3.34 1.27
C ILE A 9 7.18 -3.22 0.91
N GLU A 10 6.85 -3.42 -0.36
CA GLU A 10 5.57 -3.09 -1.02
C GLU A 10 4.44 -4.13 -0.85
N ASP A 11 3.24 -3.70 -0.44
CA ASP A 11 2.06 -4.55 -0.15
C ASP A 11 1.48 -5.40 -1.30
N SER A 12 1.88 -5.23 -2.57
CA SER A 12 1.31 -6.01 -3.71
C SER A 12 2.26 -7.02 -4.35
N GLU A 13 3.57 -6.90 -4.11
CA GLU A 13 4.54 -7.96 -4.39
C GLU A 13 4.82 -8.79 -3.12
N GLU A 14 4.44 -8.31 -1.94
CA GLU A 14 4.76 -8.94 -0.65
C GLU A 14 4.22 -10.36 -0.44
N SER A 15 3.15 -10.78 -1.13
CA SER A 15 2.69 -12.17 -0.98
C SER A 15 3.61 -13.18 -1.68
N SER A 16 4.31 -12.77 -2.75
CA SER A 16 5.33 -13.59 -3.42
C SER A 16 6.73 -13.33 -2.87
N LEU A 17 7.03 -12.11 -2.42
CA LEU A 17 8.35 -11.79 -1.88
C LEU A 17 8.65 -12.52 -0.58
N VAL A 18 7.65 -12.91 0.23
CA VAL A 18 7.92 -13.69 1.43
C VAL A 18 8.40 -15.10 1.06
N SER A 19 7.77 -15.78 0.08
CA SER A 19 8.27 -17.09 -0.37
C SER A 19 9.61 -16.98 -1.11
N GLU A 20 9.80 -15.93 -1.89
CA GLU A 20 11.05 -15.66 -2.61
C GLU A 20 12.22 -15.21 -1.71
N ALA A 21 11.95 -14.50 -0.60
CA ALA A 21 12.98 -14.00 0.32
C ALA A 21 13.28 -14.95 1.49
N SER A 22 12.35 -15.87 1.82
CA SER A 22 12.49 -16.75 2.99
C SER A 22 12.75 -18.22 2.66
N GLY A 23 12.63 -18.63 1.39
CA GLY A 23 12.85 -20.02 0.94
C GLY A 23 11.77 -21.01 1.38
N PHE A 24 10.68 -20.56 2.01
CA PHE A 24 9.55 -21.39 2.41
C PHE A 24 8.45 -21.40 1.34
N SER A 25 7.83 -22.57 1.10
CA SER A 25 6.63 -22.66 0.25
C SER A 25 5.38 -22.17 0.98
N ASP A 26 4.37 -21.75 0.21
CA ASP A 26 3.12 -21.25 0.76
C ASP A 26 2.38 -22.29 1.62
N SER A 27 2.46 -23.57 1.27
CA SER A 27 1.85 -24.66 2.04
C SER A 27 2.53 -24.90 3.39
N GLU A 28 3.86 -24.77 3.44
CA GLU A 28 4.66 -24.96 4.65
C GLU A 28 4.36 -23.85 5.67
N ILE A 29 4.34 -22.59 5.20
CA ILE A 29 3.96 -21.44 6.03
C ILE A 29 2.52 -21.58 6.54
N PHE A 30 1.60 -22.10 5.71
CA PHE A 30 0.19 -22.26 6.08
C PHE A 30 -0.01 -23.28 7.20
N SER A 31 0.57 -24.48 7.07
CA SER A 31 0.48 -25.53 8.10
C SER A 31 1.04 -25.05 9.45
N ALA A 32 2.20 -24.41 9.42
CA ALA A 32 2.84 -23.90 10.63
C ALA A 32 2.08 -22.71 11.24
N ALA A 33 1.43 -21.86 10.43
CA ALA A 33 0.60 -20.76 10.93
C ALA A 33 -0.65 -21.28 11.64
N GLU A 34 -1.34 -22.27 11.08
CA GLU A 34 -2.49 -22.89 11.73
C GLU A 34 -2.10 -23.55 13.06
N ALA A 35 -0.97 -24.27 13.10
CA ALA A 35 -0.44 -24.85 14.34
C ALA A 35 -0.06 -23.79 15.38
N PHE A 36 0.57 -22.69 14.95
CA PHE A 36 0.95 -21.57 15.82
C PHE A 36 -0.26 -20.84 16.44
N ILE A 37 -1.31 -20.61 15.65
CA ILE A 37 -2.55 -19.95 16.12
C ILE A 37 -3.35 -20.86 17.05
N ALA A 38 -3.39 -22.17 16.76
CA ALA A 38 -4.10 -23.14 17.58
C ALA A 38 -3.51 -23.27 19.00
N ASP A 39 -2.25 -22.89 19.21
CA ASP A 39 -1.55 -22.94 20.49
C ASP A 39 -1.35 -21.53 21.11
N GLU A 40 -2.44 -20.78 21.22
CA GLU A 40 -2.52 -19.42 21.82
C GLU A 40 -1.93 -19.36 23.26
N GLN A 41 -1.78 -20.51 23.94
CA GLN A 41 -1.23 -20.64 25.28
C GLN A 41 0.31 -20.60 25.34
N ARG A 42 1.02 -20.94 24.25
CA ARG A 42 2.50 -21.02 24.26
C ARG A 42 3.19 -19.66 24.15
N VAL A 43 2.59 -18.73 23.41
CA VAL A 43 3.11 -17.35 23.22
C VAL A 43 3.03 -16.54 24.52
N GLN A 44 2.02 -16.78 25.35
CA GLN A 44 1.85 -16.08 26.64
C GLN A 44 2.84 -16.53 27.73
N ASN A 45 3.44 -17.72 27.60
CA ASN A 45 4.35 -18.30 28.58
C ASN A 45 5.84 -17.99 28.35
N GLY A 46 6.17 -16.97 27.53
CA GLY A 46 7.54 -16.48 27.37
C GLY A 46 8.43 -17.32 26.44
N GLY A 47 7.86 -17.90 25.38
CA GLY A 47 8.62 -18.62 24.37
C GLY A 47 9.54 -17.70 23.56
N GLY A 48 10.83 -17.68 23.90
CA GLY A 48 11.87 -17.04 23.08
C GLY A 48 12.16 -17.84 21.79
N ILE A 49 13.23 -17.46 21.09
CA ILE A 49 13.70 -18.06 19.81
C ILE A 49 13.77 -19.60 19.86
N GLY A 50 14.12 -20.19 21.02
CA GLY A 50 14.16 -21.64 21.20
C GLY A 50 12.81 -22.36 20.99
N ALA A 51 11.70 -21.76 21.42
CA ALA A 51 10.36 -22.35 21.24
C ALA A 51 9.91 -22.30 19.77
N LEU A 52 10.29 -21.22 19.07
CA LEU A 52 10.04 -21.05 17.65
C LEU A 52 10.86 -22.04 16.81
N ARG A 53 12.12 -22.27 17.21
CA ARG A 53 12.99 -23.29 16.61
C ARG A 53 12.39 -24.68 16.71
N GLU A 54 11.87 -25.04 17.89
CA GLU A 54 11.18 -26.33 18.10
C GLU A 54 9.95 -26.48 17.21
N LEU A 55 9.15 -25.41 17.07
CA LEU A 55 7.97 -25.42 16.19
C LEU A 55 8.34 -25.62 14.73
N VAL A 56 9.34 -24.89 14.21
CA VAL A 56 9.82 -25.07 12.83
C VAL A 56 10.32 -26.50 12.63
N ALA A 57 11.09 -27.03 13.58
CA ALA A 57 11.60 -28.39 13.49
C ALA A 57 10.50 -29.46 13.52
N GLN A 58 9.40 -29.23 14.25
CA GLN A 58 8.25 -30.13 14.32
C GLN A 58 7.40 -30.12 13.05
N GLU A 59 7.11 -28.93 12.53
CA GLU A 59 6.18 -28.75 11.40
C GLU A 59 6.88 -28.95 10.04
N LEU A 60 8.13 -28.50 9.92
CA LEU A 60 8.87 -28.43 8.66
C LEU A 60 10.10 -29.34 8.61
N GLY A 61 10.44 -29.97 9.73
CA GLY A 61 11.60 -30.84 9.87
C GLY A 61 12.84 -30.11 10.41
N ALA A 62 13.62 -30.81 11.23
CA ALA A 62 14.77 -30.24 11.95
C ALA A 62 15.90 -29.74 11.03
N GLU A 63 15.98 -30.25 9.80
CA GLU A 63 17.03 -29.85 8.84
C GLU A 63 16.67 -28.58 8.06
N LYS A 64 15.38 -28.21 8.01
CA LYS A 64 14.89 -27.09 7.19
C LYS A 64 15.50 -25.74 7.58
N ILE A 65 15.76 -25.53 8.87
CA ILE A 65 16.45 -24.32 9.35
C ILE A 65 17.86 -24.23 8.78
N ALA A 66 18.60 -25.34 8.77
CA ALA A 66 19.97 -25.38 8.27
C ALA A 66 20.03 -25.21 6.74
N GLU A 67 19.08 -25.79 6.02
CA GLU A 67 18.91 -25.58 4.57
C GLU A 67 18.69 -24.10 4.25
N LEU A 68 17.79 -23.44 4.97
CA LEU A 68 17.46 -22.04 4.73
C LEU A 68 18.58 -21.08 5.11
N VAL A 69 19.31 -21.38 6.18
CA VAL A 69 20.56 -20.66 6.51
C VAL A 69 21.56 -20.76 5.37
N ALA A 70 21.71 -21.94 4.76
CA ALA A 70 22.62 -22.15 3.64
C ALA A 70 22.13 -21.48 2.33
N GLU A 71 20.84 -21.48 2.06
CA GLU A 71 20.23 -20.90 0.86
C GLU A 71 20.17 -19.36 0.91
N THR A 72 19.80 -18.79 2.05
CA THR A 72 19.61 -17.34 2.21
C THR A 72 20.90 -16.63 2.62
N GLY A 73 21.87 -17.35 3.20
CA GLY A 73 23.08 -16.79 3.80
C GLY A 73 22.83 -15.99 5.09
N LEU A 74 21.60 -16.02 5.62
CA LEU A 74 21.23 -15.41 6.90
C LEU A 74 21.64 -16.31 8.07
N ASP A 75 21.81 -15.73 9.25
CA ASP A 75 21.95 -16.53 10.46
C ASP A 75 20.61 -17.15 10.90
N GLU A 76 20.70 -18.17 11.76
CA GLU A 76 19.53 -18.91 12.24
C GLU A 76 18.50 -18.02 12.94
N GLU A 77 18.95 -16.99 13.67
CA GLU A 77 18.06 -16.06 14.38
C GLU A 77 17.25 -15.21 13.39
N ALA A 78 17.88 -14.72 12.33
CA ALA A 78 17.22 -13.98 11.26
C ALA A 78 16.24 -14.86 10.46
N VAL A 79 16.59 -16.12 10.19
CA VAL A 79 15.69 -17.09 9.55
C VAL A 79 14.45 -17.34 10.41
N LEU A 80 14.64 -17.59 11.71
CA LEU A 80 13.54 -17.79 12.65
C LEU A 80 12.68 -16.52 12.81
N ALA A 81 13.28 -15.34 12.91
CA ALA A 81 12.53 -14.08 12.98
C ALA A 81 11.69 -13.82 11.71
N THR A 82 12.24 -14.16 10.54
CA THR A 82 11.54 -14.08 9.25
C THR A 82 10.35 -15.04 9.23
N PHE A 83 10.55 -16.28 9.70
CA PHE A 83 9.49 -17.27 9.82
C PHE A 83 8.37 -16.82 10.77
N LEU A 84 8.70 -16.32 11.97
CA LEU A 84 7.70 -15.78 12.90
C LEU A 84 6.92 -14.62 12.28
N THR A 85 7.60 -13.75 11.54
CA THR A 85 6.95 -12.65 10.84
C THR A 85 5.97 -13.18 9.78
N ALA A 86 6.37 -14.18 9.00
CA ALA A 86 5.47 -14.83 8.04
C ALA A 86 4.25 -15.48 8.72
N LEU A 87 4.46 -16.19 9.84
CA LEU A 87 3.38 -16.78 10.65
C LEU A 87 2.41 -15.73 11.19
N LEU A 88 2.93 -14.66 11.80
CA LEU A 88 2.11 -13.58 12.36
C LEU A 88 1.35 -12.81 11.27
N ARG A 89 1.91 -12.71 10.07
CA ARG A 89 1.22 -12.11 8.92
C ARG A 89 0.10 -13.02 8.42
N ARG A 90 0.38 -14.32 8.24
CA ARG A 90 -0.59 -15.32 7.76
C ARG A 90 -1.69 -15.63 8.76
N GLY A 91 -1.38 -15.69 10.05
CA GLY A 91 -2.39 -15.90 11.10
C GLY A 91 -3.38 -14.76 11.27
N ARG A 92 -3.12 -13.63 10.60
CA ARG A 92 -4.03 -12.49 10.51
C ARG A 92 -4.80 -12.46 9.19
N GLU A 93 -4.58 -13.42 8.29
CA GLU A 93 -5.32 -13.50 7.03
C GLU A 93 -6.78 -13.87 7.26
N ARG A 94 -7.65 -13.16 6.56
CA ARG A 94 -9.09 -13.37 6.66
C ARG A 94 -9.47 -14.61 5.83
N LEU A 95 -9.89 -15.68 6.49
CA LEU A 95 -10.44 -16.85 5.82
C LEU A 95 -11.63 -16.49 4.91
N LYS A 96 -11.64 -17.06 3.71
CA LYS A 96 -12.75 -16.90 2.75
C LYS A 96 -14.04 -17.45 3.37
N ARG A 97 -15.12 -16.68 3.23
CA ARG A 97 -16.46 -17.13 3.62
C ARG A 97 -16.97 -18.20 2.64
N PRO A 98 -17.33 -19.41 3.11
CA PRO A 98 -17.80 -20.47 2.22
C PRO A 98 -19.19 -20.20 1.64
N ASP A 99 -19.95 -19.25 2.21
CA ASP A 99 -21.32 -18.93 1.86
C ASP A 99 -21.47 -17.78 0.84
N VAL A 100 -20.37 -17.21 0.34
CA VAL A 100 -20.38 -16.09 -0.61
C VAL A 100 -19.46 -16.43 -1.79
N ASN A 101 -20.04 -16.77 -2.95
CA ASN A 101 -19.25 -17.27 -4.09
C ASN A 101 -19.70 -16.72 -5.44
N THR A 102 -20.91 -16.20 -5.55
CA THR A 102 -21.50 -15.74 -6.82
C THR A 102 -21.67 -14.23 -6.85
N LEU A 103 -21.88 -13.68 -8.06
CA LEU A 103 -22.21 -12.27 -8.21
C LEU A 103 -23.53 -11.91 -7.51
N ASP A 104 -24.51 -12.81 -7.51
CA ASP A 104 -25.79 -12.60 -6.83
C ASP A 104 -25.60 -12.51 -5.31
N ASP A 105 -24.70 -13.30 -4.73
CA ASP A 105 -24.35 -13.19 -3.31
C ASP A 105 -23.77 -11.81 -3.00
N VAL A 106 -22.86 -11.30 -3.84
CA VAL A 106 -22.27 -9.96 -3.69
C VAL A 106 -23.34 -8.87 -3.79
N VAL A 107 -24.23 -8.96 -4.78
CA VAL A 107 -25.35 -8.01 -4.94
C VAL A 107 -26.28 -8.05 -3.73
N SER A 108 -26.59 -9.24 -3.21
CA SER A 108 -27.38 -9.43 -2.00
C SER A 108 -26.72 -8.80 -0.78
N LEU A 109 -25.40 -9.01 -0.60
CA LEU A 109 -24.63 -8.39 0.49
C LEU A 109 -24.67 -6.87 0.42
N ILE A 110 -24.44 -6.29 -0.76
CA ILE A 110 -24.48 -4.82 -0.95
C ILE A 110 -25.88 -4.27 -0.67
N ARG A 111 -26.94 -4.96 -1.12
CA ARG A 111 -28.33 -4.55 -0.89
C ARG A 111 -28.69 -4.57 0.60
N ASN A 112 -28.26 -5.58 1.33
CA ASN A 112 -28.65 -5.81 2.73
C ASN A 112 -27.74 -5.09 3.75
N SER A 113 -26.56 -4.64 3.33
CA SER A 113 -25.60 -3.96 4.22
C SER A 113 -25.95 -2.50 4.49
N ARG A 114 -25.75 -2.06 5.74
CA ARG A 114 -25.94 -0.67 6.18
C ARG A 114 -24.66 0.07 6.57
N ASN A 115 -23.57 -0.66 6.77
CA ASN A 115 -22.28 -0.12 7.20
C ASN A 115 -21.18 -0.63 6.27
N ILE A 116 -21.16 -0.13 5.04
CA ILE A 116 -20.22 -0.56 4.01
C ILE A 116 -18.93 0.25 4.15
N VAL A 117 -17.81 -0.44 4.27
CA VAL A 117 -16.47 0.16 4.12
C VAL A 117 -16.03 -0.06 2.69
N VAL A 118 -15.57 1.00 2.04
CA VAL A 118 -14.94 0.93 0.73
C VAL A 118 -13.45 1.22 0.91
N LEU A 119 -12.60 0.35 0.38
CA LEU A 119 -11.16 0.58 0.23
C LEU A 119 -10.87 0.72 -1.26
N CYS A 120 -10.25 1.82 -1.68
CA CYS A 120 -9.96 2.08 -3.08
C CYS A 120 -8.53 2.62 -3.31
N GLY A 121 -8.06 2.46 -4.54
CA GLY A 121 -6.77 2.96 -5.03
C GLY A 121 -6.88 3.38 -6.50
N ALA A 122 -5.74 3.48 -7.19
CA ALA A 122 -5.65 4.18 -8.47
C ALA A 122 -6.61 3.67 -9.55
N GLY A 123 -6.97 2.38 -9.51
CA GLY A 123 -7.87 1.73 -10.46
C GLY A 123 -9.26 2.39 -10.61
N ILE A 124 -9.77 3.09 -9.59
CA ILE A 124 -11.06 3.80 -9.71
C ILE A 124 -10.95 5.13 -10.48
N SER A 125 -9.73 5.62 -10.72
CA SER A 125 -9.41 6.91 -11.35
C SER A 125 -8.82 6.78 -12.76
N THR A 126 -8.34 5.60 -13.17
CA THR A 126 -7.70 5.37 -14.48
C THR A 126 -8.58 5.79 -15.67
N SER A 127 -9.88 5.49 -15.61
CA SER A 127 -10.86 5.88 -16.63
C SER A 127 -11.00 7.40 -16.83
N MET A 128 -10.52 8.22 -15.89
CA MET A 128 -10.54 9.68 -15.96
C MET A 128 -9.25 10.27 -16.56
N GLY A 129 -8.37 9.42 -17.10
CA GLY A 129 -7.12 9.85 -17.73
C GLY A 129 -6.02 10.20 -16.74
N ILE A 130 -6.19 9.85 -15.46
CA ILE A 130 -5.13 9.90 -14.46
C ILE A 130 -4.36 8.59 -14.57
N PRO A 131 -3.08 8.60 -15.01
CA PRO A 131 -2.30 7.39 -15.09
C PRO A 131 -2.11 6.80 -13.71
N ASP A 132 -2.12 5.48 -13.60
CA ASP A 132 -1.63 4.84 -12.38
C ASP A 132 -0.08 4.86 -12.36
N PHE A 133 0.46 4.44 -11.22
CA PHE A 133 1.91 4.44 -11.02
C PHE A 133 2.58 3.22 -11.65
N ARG A 134 1.91 2.07 -11.64
CA ARG A 134 2.53 0.74 -11.75
C ARG A 134 2.25 0.00 -13.05
N SER A 135 1.18 0.33 -13.77
CA SER A 135 0.86 -0.37 -15.02
C SER A 135 1.83 -0.02 -16.13
N GLU A 136 1.80 -0.81 -17.22
CA GLU A 136 2.55 -0.53 -18.45
C GLU A 136 2.23 0.88 -18.97
N GLY A 137 3.27 1.68 -19.24
CA GLY A 137 3.15 3.10 -19.58
C GLY A 137 2.84 4.04 -18.40
N GLY A 138 2.81 3.52 -17.17
CA GLY A 138 2.57 4.26 -15.93
C GLY A 138 3.71 5.23 -15.59
N ILE A 139 3.54 5.95 -14.48
CA ILE A 139 4.51 6.98 -14.04
C ILE A 139 5.89 6.38 -13.78
N TYR A 140 5.96 5.17 -13.19
CA TYR A 140 7.23 4.57 -12.79
C TYR A 140 8.15 4.20 -13.96
N GLU A 141 7.60 3.77 -15.09
CA GLU A 141 8.42 3.54 -16.31
C GLU A 141 9.04 4.85 -16.83
N ARG A 142 8.27 5.95 -16.80
CA ARG A 142 8.79 7.26 -17.21
C ARG A 142 9.82 7.80 -16.22
N VAL A 143 9.59 7.63 -14.91
CA VAL A 143 10.56 7.99 -13.87
C VAL A 143 11.88 7.27 -14.09
N ARG A 144 11.86 5.95 -14.31
CA ARG A 144 13.08 5.17 -14.59
C ARG A 144 13.81 5.67 -15.83
N SER A 145 13.09 6.13 -16.86
CA SER A 145 13.70 6.64 -18.09
C SER A 145 14.28 8.05 -17.94
N LEU A 146 13.60 8.97 -17.24
CA LEU A 146 14.00 10.37 -17.09
C LEU A 146 15.00 10.59 -15.94
N TYR A 147 14.91 9.74 -14.91
CA TYR A 147 15.65 9.84 -13.66
C TYR A 147 16.33 8.50 -13.33
N PRO A 148 17.27 8.02 -14.16
CA PRO A 148 17.89 6.70 -14.00
C PRO A 148 18.78 6.58 -12.75
N PHE A 149 19.02 7.69 -12.03
CA PHE A 149 19.71 7.68 -10.74
C PHE A 149 18.79 7.29 -9.56
N LEU A 150 17.48 7.23 -9.78
CA LEU A 150 16.55 6.66 -8.81
C LEU A 150 16.53 5.15 -9.01
N ASP A 151 17.16 4.43 -8.07
CA ASP A 151 17.22 2.96 -8.08
C ASP A 151 15.80 2.35 -8.06
N ASP A 152 14.88 3.02 -7.37
CA ASP A 152 13.46 2.67 -7.30
C ASP A 152 12.59 3.90 -7.62
N PRO A 153 11.68 3.85 -8.62
CA PRO A 153 10.77 4.95 -8.92
C PRO A 153 9.80 5.32 -7.77
N GLN A 154 9.61 4.46 -6.75
CA GLN A 154 8.89 4.87 -5.53
C GLN A 154 9.61 5.98 -4.76
N MET A 155 10.93 6.09 -4.92
CA MET A 155 11.73 7.16 -4.32
C MET A 155 11.31 8.56 -4.78
N LEU A 156 10.48 8.66 -5.82
CA LEU A 156 9.79 9.90 -6.19
C LEU A 156 9.01 10.53 -5.02
N PHE A 157 8.50 9.71 -4.11
CA PHE A 157 7.73 10.13 -2.93
C PHE A 157 8.53 10.05 -1.63
N ASP A 158 9.83 9.76 -1.70
CA ASP A 158 10.71 9.72 -0.54
C ASP A 158 11.08 11.14 -0.08
N LEU A 159 10.99 11.37 1.22
CA LEU A 159 11.20 12.69 1.80
C LEU A 159 12.67 13.11 1.77
N ASP A 160 13.60 12.17 1.96
CA ASP A 160 15.03 12.46 1.93
C ASP A 160 15.47 12.82 0.51
N GLN A 161 14.98 12.09 -0.50
CA GLN A 161 15.18 12.47 -1.91
C GLN A 161 14.58 13.84 -2.22
N PHE A 162 13.38 14.13 -1.72
CA PHE A 162 12.75 15.44 -1.92
C PHE A 162 13.59 16.60 -1.36
N PHE A 163 14.28 16.40 -0.23
CA PHE A 163 15.18 17.41 0.33
C PHE A 163 16.48 17.58 -0.46
N VAL A 164 16.96 16.52 -1.12
CA VAL A 164 18.15 16.57 -1.99
C VAL A 164 17.82 17.24 -3.32
N ASP A 165 16.78 16.76 -4.00
CA ASP A 165 16.32 17.28 -5.28
C ASP A 165 14.79 17.10 -5.43
N PRO A 166 13.99 18.17 -5.25
CA PRO A 166 12.54 18.07 -5.38
C PRO A 166 12.04 18.17 -6.82
N ARG A 167 12.92 18.39 -7.81
CA ARG A 167 12.53 18.57 -9.22
C ARG A 167 11.75 17.37 -9.79
N PRO A 168 12.18 16.09 -9.58
CA PRO A 168 11.42 14.94 -10.06
C PRO A 168 10.00 14.95 -9.53
N PHE A 169 9.82 15.15 -8.21
CA PHE A 169 8.49 15.22 -7.59
C PHE A 169 7.63 16.29 -8.25
N TYR A 170 8.13 17.51 -8.44
CA TYR A 170 7.32 18.60 -9.02
C TYR A 170 6.97 18.38 -10.50
N GLU A 171 7.88 17.81 -11.28
CA GLU A 171 7.60 17.48 -12.68
C GLU A 171 6.47 16.45 -12.79
N PHE A 172 6.54 15.35 -12.04
CA PHE A 172 5.51 14.33 -12.06
C PHE A 172 4.24 14.75 -11.33
N ALA A 173 4.33 15.57 -10.28
CA ALA A 173 3.16 16.10 -9.59
C ALA A 173 2.25 16.85 -10.57
N SER A 174 2.82 17.62 -11.50
CA SER A 174 2.06 18.31 -12.58
C SER A 174 1.18 17.37 -13.41
N GLU A 175 1.60 16.11 -13.59
CA GLU A 175 0.86 15.09 -14.34
C GLU A 175 -0.17 14.34 -13.49
N ILE A 176 0.13 14.15 -12.20
CA ILE A 176 -0.74 13.47 -11.22
C ILE A 176 -1.87 14.40 -10.78
N PHE A 177 -1.62 15.72 -10.75
CA PHE A 177 -2.64 16.68 -10.38
C PHE A 177 -3.85 16.55 -11.32
N PRO A 178 -5.06 16.37 -10.77
CA PRO A 178 -6.23 16.27 -11.60
C PRO A 178 -6.45 17.58 -12.32
N LYS A 179 -6.41 17.49 -13.66
CA LYS A 179 -6.81 18.59 -14.55
C LYS A 179 -8.22 19.02 -14.17
N GLU A 180 -8.52 20.30 -14.33
CA GLU A 180 -9.80 20.87 -13.92
C GLU A 180 -10.98 20.13 -14.57
N GLU A 181 -10.81 19.68 -15.81
CA GLU A 181 -11.75 18.83 -16.54
C GLU A 181 -12.03 17.47 -15.87
N ALA A 182 -11.01 16.87 -15.25
CA ALA A 182 -11.15 15.62 -14.49
C ALA A 182 -11.87 15.86 -13.16
N LEU A 183 -11.69 17.02 -12.52
CA LEU A 183 -12.49 17.39 -11.34
C LEU A 183 -13.97 17.62 -11.68
N GLN A 184 -14.29 17.97 -12.93
CA GLN A 184 -15.67 18.09 -13.42
C GLN A 184 -16.29 16.73 -13.80
N LYS A 185 -15.49 15.66 -13.93
CA LYS A 185 -15.95 14.32 -14.33
C LYS A 185 -15.42 13.25 -13.39
N THR A 186 -16.32 12.62 -12.64
CA THR A 186 -15.97 11.52 -11.75
C THR A 186 -16.21 10.18 -12.43
N SER A 187 -15.52 9.11 -12.02
CA SER A 187 -15.73 7.79 -12.62
C SER A 187 -17.05 7.15 -12.14
N PHE A 188 -17.47 6.06 -12.78
CA PHE A 188 -18.64 5.30 -12.33
C PHE A 188 -18.46 4.79 -10.89
N CYS A 189 -17.26 4.33 -10.54
CA CYS A 189 -16.93 3.86 -9.18
C CYS A 189 -17.12 4.97 -8.14
N HIS A 190 -16.60 6.18 -8.42
CA HIS A 190 -16.81 7.34 -7.54
C HIS A 190 -18.30 7.67 -7.35
N ARG A 191 -19.08 7.69 -8.44
CA ARG A 191 -20.52 7.93 -8.36
C ARG A 191 -21.25 6.84 -7.57
N PHE A 192 -20.83 5.59 -7.70
CA PHE A 192 -21.39 4.47 -6.95
C PHE A 192 -21.13 4.63 -5.45
N ILE A 193 -19.90 4.97 -5.04
CA ILE A 193 -19.56 5.22 -3.63
C ILE A 193 -20.36 6.42 -3.09
N ALA A 194 -20.47 7.50 -3.85
CA ALA A 194 -21.32 8.64 -3.50
C ALA A 194 -22.79 8.24 -3.33
N GLN A 195 -23.29 7.30 -4.14
CA GLN A 195 -24.65 6.77 -3.99
C GLN A 195 -24.83 5.91 -2.73
N LEU A 196 -23.81 5.13 -2.34
CA LEU A 196 -23.82 4.41 -1.06
C LEU A 196 -23.92 5.40 0.12
N GLU A 197 -23.23 6.53 0.04
CA GLU A 197 -23.30 7.57 1.07
C GLU A 197 -24.65 8.28 1.10
N ARG A 198 -25.18 8.71 -0.05
CA ARG A 198 -26.50 9.34 -0.15
C ARG A 198 -27.63 8.45 0.36
N SER A 199 -27.47 7.13 0.22
CA SER A 199 -28.42 6.15 0.76
C SER A 199 -28.17 5.77 2.23
N GLY A 200 -27.23 6.44 2.92
CA GLY A 200 -26.94 6.22 4.34
C GLY A 200 -26.24 4.90 4.65
N ARG A 201 -25.67 4.23 3.64
CA ARG A 201 -25.07 2.88 3.77
C ARG A 201 -23.55 2.87 3.79
N LEU A 202 -22.91 3.97 3.38
CA LEU A 202 -21.46 4.10 3.45
C LEU A 202 -21.04 4.43 4.89
N LEU A 203 -20.28 3.52 5.51
CA LEU A 203 -19.62 3.78 6.79
C LEU A 203 -18.41 4.69 6.59
N ARG A 204 -17.52 4.32 5.65
CA ARG A 204 -16.32 5.08 5.30
C ARG A 204 -15.78 4.65 3.94
N CYS A 205 -15.21 5.60 3.20
CA CYS A 205 -14.34 5.37 2.05
C CYS A 205 -12.88 5.63 2.47
N TYR A 206 -12.04 4.62 2.46
CA TYR A 206 -10.60 4.75 2.63
C TYR A 206 -9.98 4.73 1.24
N THR A 207 -9.33 5.83 0.86
CA THR A 207 -8.68 5.95 -0.45
C THR A 207 -7.17 6.09 -0.28
N GLN A 208 -6.43 5.33 -1.08
CA GLN A 208 -5.00 5.49 -1.26
C GLN A 208 -4.67 6.58 -2.29
N ASN A 209 -5.68 7.06 -3.02
CA ASN A 209 -5.50 8.09 -4.03
C ASN A 209 -5.26 9.44 -3.38
N ILE A 210 -4.50 10.28 -4.09
CA ILE A 210 -4.19 11.66 -3.71
C ILE A 210 -4.84 12.68 -4.66
N ASP A 211 -5.57 12.20 -5.67
CA ASP A 211 -6.20 13.00 -6.73
C ASP A 211 -7.38 13.85 -6.21
N GLY A 212 -8.12 13.39 -5.20
CA GLY A 212 -9.24 14.13 -4.62
C GLY A 212 -10.54 14.00 -5.43
N LEU A 213 -10.63 13.06 -6.37
CA LEU A 213 -11.87 12.79 -7.13
C LEU A 213 -13.01 12.29 -6.24
N GLU A 214 -12.72 11.69 -5.08
CA GLU A 214 -13.74 11.31 -4.11
C GLU A 214 -14.49 12.53 -3.57
N ARG A 215 -13.75 13.60 -3.25
CA ARG A 215 -14.34 14.88 -2.83
C ARG A 215 -15.10 15.55 -3.96
N ALA A 216 -14.54 15.53 -5.18
CA ALA A 216 -15.23 16.03 -6.38
C ALA A 216 -16.54 15.28 -6.65
N ALA A 217 -16.62 13.99 -6.31
CA ALA A 217 -17.84 13.18 -6.38
C ALA A 217 -18.86 13.48 -5.27
N GLY A 218 -18.51 14.35 -4.32
CA GLY A 218 -19.33 14.71 -3.18
C GLY A 218 -19.30 13.66 -2.05
N ILE A 219 -18.27 12.81 -2.02
CA ILE A 219 -18.11 11.81 -0.96
C ILE A 219 -17.53 12.51 0.27
N THR A 220 -18.30 12.60 1.36
CA THR A 220 -17.87 13.34 2.56
C THR A 220 -17.20 12.45 3.58
N ARG A 221 -17.58 11.16 3.62
CA ARG A 221 -17.03 10.12 4.51
C ARG A 221 -15.74 9.50 3.97
N THR A 222 -14.86 10.32 3.40
CA THR A 222 -13.57 9.89 2.85
C THR A 222 -12.44 10.06 3.87
N VAL A 223 -11.52 9.10 3.90
CA VAL A 223 -10.21 9.17 4.55
C VAL A 223 -9.16 9.00 3.46
N PHE A 224 -8.35 10.04 3.27
CA PHE A 224 -7.20 10.02 2.37
C PHE A 224 -6.00 9.43 3.11
N CYS A 225 -5.77 8.13 2.94
CA CYS A 225 -4.75 7.38 3.68
C CYS A 225 -3.34 7.92 3.45
N HIS A 226 -3.06 8.41 2.24
CA HIS A 226 -1.77 8.98 1.84
C HIS A 226 -1.82 10.51 1.72
N GLY A 227 -2.82 11.15 2.33
CA GLY A 227 -3.07 12.58 2.19
C GLY A 227 -3.65 12.94 0.83
N SER A 228 -3.70 14.23 0.54
CA SER A 228 -4.24 14.76 -0.71
C SER A 228 -3.55 16.07 -1.07
N PHE A 229 -3.76 16.50 -2.31
CA PHE A 229 -3.29 17.79 -2.79
C PHE A 229 -4.21 18.96 -2.44
N GLU A 230 -5.11 18.82 -1.45
CA GLU A 230 -5.98 19.94 -1.05
C GLU A 230 -5.18 21.13 -0.52
N THR A 231 -4.06 20.86 0.17
CA THR A 231 -3.27 21.89 0.85
C THR A 231 -1.78 21.63 0.75
N LEU A 232 -1.01 22.72 0.63
CA LEU A 232 0.45 22.71 0.65
C LEU A 232 0.95 23.23 2.00
N ARG A 233 2.09 22.71 2.46
CA ARG A 233 2.76 23.17 3.68
C ARG A 233 4.23 23.47 3.39
N CYS A 234 4.69 24.66 3.76
CA CYS A 234 6.12 24.99 3.68
C CYS A 234 6.93 24.11 4.64
N ILE A 235 7.94 23.41 4.12
CA ILE A 235 8.86 22.55 4.89
C ILE A 235 9.74 23.33 5.89
N ARG A 236 9.92 24.65 5.70
CA ARG A 236 10.75 25.48 6.59
C ARG A 236 9.97 26.10 7.73
N CYS A 237 8.85 26.76 7.44
CA CYS A 237 8.08 27.51 8.44
C CYS A 237 6.74 26.87 8.81
N GLY A 238 6.36 25.76 8.18
CA GLY A 238 5.10 25.08 8.46
C GLY A 238 3.85 25.81 7.97
N HIS A 239 4.00 26.96 7.29
CA HIS A 239 2.89 27.76 6.79
C HIS A 239 2.05 26.95 5.80
N LYS A 240 0.74 26.89 6.05
CA LYS A 240 -0.22 26.11 5.25
C LYS A 240 -0.97 27.01 4.27
N LYS A 241 -1.19 26.53 3.05
CA LYS A 241 -1.97 27.20 2.00
C LYS A 241 -2.87 26.21 1.27
N ASP A 242 -3.98 26.70 0.74
CA ASP A 242 -4.83 25.92 -0.18
C ASP A 242 -4.16 25.80 -1.54
N HIS A 243 -4.16 24.59 -2.10
CA HIS A 243 -3.50 24.31 -3.37
C HIS A 243 -4.17 25.02 -4.56
N SER A 244 -5.49 25.23 -4.52
CA SER A 244 -6.26 25.89 -5.59
C SER A 244 -5.71 27.29 -5.95
N LYS A 245 -5.03 27.95 -5.02
CA LYS A 245 -4.43 29.28 -5.21
C LYS A 245 -3.07 29.26 -5.92
N TYR A 246 -2.45 28.09 -6.05
CA TYR A 246 -1.10 27.91 -6.61
C TYR A 246 -1.06 26.98 -7.82
N ARG A 247 -2.21 26.54 -8.32
CA ARG A 247 -2.33 25.72 -9.54
C ARG A 247 -1.67 26.42 -10.74
N SER A 248 -1.95 27.71 -10.93
CA SER A 248 -1.31 28.56 -11.95
C SER A 248 0.19 28.78 -11.71
N ALA A 249 0.63 28.75 -10.45
CA ALA A 249 2.04 28.89 -10.10
C ALA A 249 2.81 27.60 -10.43
N ALA A 250 2.27 26.42 -10.13
CA ALA A 250 2.86 25.13 -10.51
C ALA A 250 2.95 24.97 -12.04
N ASP A 251 1.91 25.36 -12.77
CA ASP A 251 1.90 25.39 -14.23
C ASP A 251 2.97 26.36 -14.81
N SER A 252 3.25 27.46 -14.10
CA SER A 252 4.29 28.43 -14.47
C SER A 252 5.71 28.05 -14.01
N LEU A 253 5.84 27.26 -12.94
CA LEU A 253 7.10 26.81 -12.36
C LEU A 253 7.74 25.68 -13.16
N GLY A 254 6.96 24.97 -13.98
CA GLY A 254 7.41 23.86 -14.83
C GLY A 254 8.35 24.23 -15.99
N ARG A 255 8.83 25.49 -16.13
CA ARG A 255 9.71 25.85 -17.26
C ARG A 255 10.90 26.78 -17.00
N SER A 256 11.12 27.36 -15.82
CA SER A 256 12.29 28.27 -15.69
C SER A 256 12.80 28.65 -14.30
N HIS A 257 12.09 28.42 -13.20
CA HIS A 257 12.47 29.05 -11.92
C HIS A 257 12.32 28.14 -10.70
N LEU A 258 13.19 27.14 -10.60
CA LEU A 258 13.52 26.46 -9.35
C LEU A 258 14.98 26.80 -8.98
N LEU A 259 15.15 27.98 -8.36
CA LEU A 259 16.31 28.39 -7.54
C LEU A 259 15.77 28.91 -6.21
#